data_AF-A0A2S4ULB7-F1
#
_entry.id   AF-A0A2S4ULB7-F1
#
_cell.length_a   1.000
_cell.length_b   1.000
_cell.length_c   1.000
_cell.angle_alpha   90.00
_cell.angle_beta   90.00
_cell.angle_gamma   90.00
#
_symmetry.space_group_name_H-M   'P 1'
#
loop_
_entity.id
_entity.type
_entity.pdbx_description
1 polymer ?
#
loop_
_entity_poly.entity_id
_entity_poly.type
_entity_poly.pdbx_seq_one_letter_code
_entity_poly.pdbx_strand_id
1 'polypeptide(L)'
;MVFRCYDPGTKVTIVRMSLQQHSQTFIRDALGVTVSQHSFNRWTSLFPETQRVVRDPKEYSRQGRTRLLTAEDREFMLELIRNEPDLFHDEPCERLYDSNGTLMGMTTLHENLVRNLNITLKKANTVNICKSPRQKFQYIARMANVPAEFLVFTDESAICLRDFLRTFARSKRGDGANRLIRDSNAKRFSLLPAISYCGLITLNVDEDNVNAVKFEQFLKWKLLPRMNPYPGVNSVLVMDNAHAH
;
A
#
# COMPACT_ATOMS: atom_id res chain seq x y z
N MET A 1 38.78 4.07 11.69
CA MET A 1 38.86 3.20 12.89
C MET A 1 37.76 2.16 12.79
N VAL A 2 38.09 0.87 12.83
CA VAL A 2 37.10 -0.22 12.81
C VAL A 2 36.63 -0.46 14.25
N PHE A 3 35.32 -0.37 14.48
CA PHE A 3 34.73 -0.71 15.78
C PHE A 3 34.88 -2.21 16.03
N ARG A 4 35.52 -2.59 17.14
CA ARG A 4 35.62 -3.99 17.59
C ARG A 4 34.69 -4.22 18.77
N CYS A 5 33.75 -5.14 18.63
CA CYS A 5 32.88 -5.56 19.72
C CYS A 5 33.64 -6.53 20.63
N TYR A 6 33.66 -6.26 21.94
CA TYR A 6 34.21 -7.17 22.95
C TYR A 6 33.08 -7.65 23.85
N ASP A 7 33.12 -8.94 24.17
CA ASP A 7 32.19 -9.57 25.10
C ASP A 7 32.23 -8.87 26.47
N PRO A 8 31.08 -8.63 27.13
CA PRO A 8 31.05 -8.01 28.46
C PRO A 8 31.88 -8.77 29.50
N GLY A 9 31.92 -10.11 29.44
CA GLY A 9 32.73 -10.94 30.33
C GLY A 9 34.22 -10.64 30.17
N THR A 10 34.71 -10.48 28.94
CA THR A 10 36.10 -10.06 28.68
C THR A 10 36.41 -8.72 29.33
N LYS A 11 35.49 -7.74 29.28
CA LYS A 11 35.67 -6.42 29.91
C LYS A 11 35.76 -6.54 31.43
N VAL A 12 34.90 -7.35 32.05
CA VAL A 12 34.91 -7.61 33.50
C VAL A 12 36.24 -8.22 33.92
N THR A 13 36.71 -9.26 33.22
CA THR A 13 37.96 -9.95 33.56
C THR A 13 39.16 -9.00 33.44
N ILE A 14 39.18 -8.15 32.41
CA ILE A 14 40.24 -7.13 32.23
C ILE A 14 40.25 -6.15 33.41
N VAL A 15 39.09 -5.62 33.79
CA VAL A 15 39.01 -4.67 34.92
C VAL A 15 39.41 -5.35 36.22
N ARG A 16 38.99 -6.61 36.45
CA ARG A 16 39.36 -7.38 37.65
C ARG A 16 40.87 -7.64 37.74
N MET A 17 41.51 -8.06 36.64
CA MET A 17 42.96 -8.30 36.61
C MET A 17 43.76 -6.99 36.70
N SER A 18 43.23 -5.89 36.16
CA SER A 18 43.81 -4.56 36.31
C SER A 18 43.79 -4.10 37.78
N LEU A 19 42.69 -4.33 38.51
CA LEU A 19 42.59 -4.06 39.96
C LEU A 19 43.55 -4.92 40.80
N GLN A 20 43.89 -6.12 40.32
CA GLN A 20 44.90 -7.00 40.91
C GLN A 20 46.35 -6.60 40.56
N GLN A 21 46.55 -5.44 39.90
CA GLN A 21 47.85 -4.88 39.53
C GLN A 21 48.64 -5.74 38.51
N HIS A 22 47.97 -6.58 37.73
CA HIS A 22 48.63 -7.26 36.62
C HIS A 22 48.97 -6.29 35.48
N SER A 23 50.11 -6.54 34.82
CA SER A 23 50.52 -5.72 33.67
C SER A 23 49.59 -5.97 32.47
N GLN A 24 49.44 -4.94 31.63
CA GLN A 24 48.55 -5.03 30.46
C GLN A 24 49.01 -6.06 29.42
N THR A 25 50.32 -6.28 29.30
CA THR A 25 50.89 -7.32 28.45
C THR A 25 50.47 -8.70 28.96
N PHE A 26 50.62 -8.94 30.27
CA PHE A 26 50.19 -10.18 30.90
C PHE A 26 48.69 -10.45 30.73
N ILE A 27 47.84 -9.42 30.88
CA ILE A 27 46.38 -9.56 30.71
C ILE A 27 46.01 -9.92 29.26
N ARG A 28 46.69 -9.33 28.27
CA ARG A 28 46.47 -9.66 26.85
C ARG A 28 46.87 -11.09 26.54
N ASP A 29 48.02 -11.52 27.06
CA ASP A 29 48.54 -12.88 26.84
C ASP A 29 47.68 -13.93 27.54
N ALA A 30 47.23 -13.67 28.77
CA ALA A 30 46.39 -14.57 29.55
C ALA A 30 44.97 -14.74 28.96
N LEU A 31 44.42 -13.69 28.35
CA LEU A 31 43.09 -13.73 27.73
C LEU A 31 43.12 -14.11 26.25
N GLY A 32 44.28 -14.04 25.59
CA GLY A 32 44.41 -14.22 24.14
C GLY A 32 43.69 -13.16 23.30
N VAL A 33 43.37 -11.99 23.88
CA VAL A 33 42.59 -10.92 23.21
C VAL A 33 43.44 -9.69 22.94
N THR A 34 43.40 -9.21 21.69
CA THR A 34 44.07 -7.97 21.27
C THR A 34 43.22 -6.74 21.56
N VAL A 35 43.33 -6.20 22.78
CA VAL A 35 42.62 -4.98 23.22
C VAL A 35 43.52 -3.74 23.13
N SER A 36 43.03 -2.65 22.53
CA SER A 36 43.77 -1.39 22.44
C SER A 36 43.94 -0.70 23.80
N GLN A 37 45.01 0.08 23.94
CA GLN A 37 45.28 0.86 25.16
C GLN A 37 44.11 1.78 25.53
N HIS A 38 43.52 2.42 24.53
CA HIS A 38 42.39 3.33 24.72
C HIS A 38 41.14 2.61 25.26
N SER A 39 40.89 1.37 24.84
CA SER A 39 39.76 0.58 25.37
C SER A 39 40.01 0.15 26.81
N PHE A 40 41.25 -0.25 27.11
CA PHE A 40 41.70 -0.62 28.45
C PHE A 40 41.52 0.54 29.44
N ASN A 41 42.03 1.73 29.08
CA ASN A 41 41.91 2.93 29.89
C ASN A 41 40.44 3.32 30.10
N ARG A 42 39.63 3.27 29.03
CA ARG A 42 38.20 3.61 29.09
C ARG A 42 37.41 2.70 30.04
N TRP A 43 37.68 1.39 30.07
CA TRP A 43 36.97 0.48 30.98
C TRP A 43 37.47 0.60 32.42
N THR A 44 38.79 0.75 32.59
CA THR A 44 39.42 0.90 33.92
C THR A 44 39.02 2.22 34.58
N SER A 45 38.81 3.29 33.80
CA SER A 45 38.35 4.58 34.33
C SER A 45 36.85 4.61 34.63
N LEU A 46 36.04 3.80 33.93
CA LEU A 46 34.58 3.77 34.10
C LEU A 46 34.16 3.04 35.38
N PHE A 47 34.92 2.03 35.79
CA PHE A 47 34.55 1.13 36.88
C PHE A 47 34.51 1.80 38.26
N PRO A 48 35.48 2.64 38.67
CA PRO A 48 35.44 3.31 39.98
C PRO A 48 34.18 4.15 40.20
N GLU A 49 33.69 4.83 39.16
CA GLU A 49 32.54 5.73 39.23
C GLU A 49 31.19 4.99 39.16
N THR A 50 31.09 3.97 38.32
CA THR A 50 29.79 3.37 37.97
C THR A 50 29.61 1.93 38.49
N GLN A 51 30.68 1.31 39.01
CA GLN A 51 30.74 -0.14 39.30
C GLN A 51 30.33 -1.02 38.11
N ARG A 52 30.43 -0.49 36.88
CA ARG A 52 30.04 -1.16 35.64
C ARG A 52 31.17 -1.05 34.62
N VAL A 53 31.27 -2.06 33.75
CA VAL A 53 32.23 -2.08 32.63
C VAL A 53 31.61 -1.69 31.29
N VAL A 54 30.30 -1.41 31.28
CA VAL A 54 29.52 -0.93 30.14
C VAL A 54 28.79 0.34 30.58
N ARG A 55 28.83 1.39 29.75
CA ARG A 55 28.06 2.63 30.00
C ARG A 55 26.56 2.34 29.98
N ASP A 56 25.76 3.18 30.62
CA ASP A 56 24.30 3.04 30.54
C ASP A 56 23.82 3.26 29.08
N PRO A 57 23.08 2.31 28.48
CA PRO A 57 22.45 2.48 27.18
C PRO A 57 21.69 3.80 27.02
N LYS A 58 21.09 4.33 28.08
CA LYS A 58 20.35 5.59 28.03
C LYS A 58 21.24 6.78 27.67
N GLU A 59 22.51 6.80 28.10
CA GLU A 59 23.45 7.91 27.84
C GLU A 59 23.86 8.03 26.37
N TYR A 60 23.88 6.91 25.63
CA TYR A 60 24.23 6.89 24.21
C TYR A 60 23.09 6.47 23.28
N SER A 61 21.92 6.12 23.81
CA SER A 61 20.70 5.90 23.02
C SER A 61 20.27 7.15 22.24
N ARG A 62 20.64 8.34 22.72
CA ARG A 62 20.44 9.63 22.05
C ARG A 62 21.58 10.03 21.11
N GLN A 63 22.53 9.15 20.81
CA GLN A 63 23.59 9.46 19.84
C GLN A 63 23.12 9.16 18.41
N GLY A 64 22.63 10.20 17.75
CA GLY A 64 22.26 10.21 16.35
C GLY A 64 21.98 11.63 15.88
N ARG A 65 21.95 11.86 14.56
CA ARG A 65 21.51 13.13 14.00
C ARG A 65 20.09 13.40 14.49
N THR A 66 19.84 14.59 15.06
CA THR A 66 18.50 15.04 15.41
C THR A 66 17.59 14.92 14.19
N ARG A 67 16.37 14.43 14.40
CA ARG A 67 15.39 14.30 13.31
C ARG A 67 15.14 15.68 12.72
N LEU A 68 15.12 15.77 11.38
CA LEU A 68 14.91 17.03 10.67
C LEU A 68 13.50 17.59 10.92
N LEU A 69 12.50 16.71 11.08
CA LEU A 69 11.12 17.09 11.37
C LEU A 69 10.88 17.23 12.88
N THR A 70 10.30 18.36 13.27
CA THR A 70 9.73 18.59 14.59
C THR A 70 8.44 17.78 14.79
N ALA A 71 7.85 17.86 15.99
CA ALA A 71 6.54 17.24 16.21
C ALA A 71 5.42 17.96 15.45
N GLU A 72 5.50 19.29 15.37
CA GLU A 72 4.54 20.15 14.66
C GLU A 72 4.57 19.87 13.16
N ASP A 73 5.75 19.75 12.56
CA ASP A 73 5.89 19.41 11.14
C ASP A 73 5.23 18.06 10.81
N ARG A 74 5.33 17.08 11.73
CA ARG A 74 4.72 15.76 11.52
C ARG A 74 3.21 15.81 11.56
N GLU A 75 2.64 16.59 12.47
CA GLU A 75 1.18 16.76 12.57
C GLU A 75 0.66 17.49 11.33
N PHE A 76 1.33 18.55 10.91
CA PHE A 76 1.03 19.27 9.68
C PHE A 76 1.05 18.34 8.46
N MET A 77 2.09 17.50 8.32
CA MET A 77 2.19 16.53 7.24
C MET A 77 1.07 15.49 7.24
N LEU A 78 0.63 15.04 8.41
CA LEU A 78 -0.48 14.09 8.54
C LEU A 78 -1.81 14.72 8.13
N GLU A 79 -2.05 15.97 8.53
CA GLU A 79 -3.25 16.71 8.18
C GLU A 79 -3.27 17.05 6.68
N LEU A 80 -2.14 17.49 6.13
CA LEU A 80 -1.98 17.80 4.71
C LEU A 80 -2.34 16.59 3.83
N ILE A 81 -1.78 15.42 4.12
CA ILE A 81 -2.04 14.19 3.34
C ILE A 81 -3.48 13.69 3.53
N ARG A 82 -4.09 13.93 4.69
CA ARG A 82 -5.50 13.56 4.93
C ARG A 82 -6.45 14.41 4.09
N ASN A 83 -6.15 15.70 3.94
CA ASN A 83 -7.01 16.65 3.23
C ASN A 83 -6.76 16.65 1.71
N GLU A 84 -5.50 16.55 1.31
CA GLU A 84 -5.03 16.58 -0.09
C GLU A 84 -4.18 15.32 -0.37
N PRO A 85 -4.79 14.13 -0.49
CA PRO A 85 -4.07 12.86 -0.67
C PRO A 85 -3.48 12.67 -2.08
N ASP A 86 -3.82 13.55 -3.02
CA ASP A 86 -3.46 13.53 -4.44
C ASP A 86 -2.24 14.41 -4.77
N LEU A 87 -1.64 15.03 -3.75
CA LEU A 87 -0.43 15.82 -3.91
C LEU A 87 0.69 15.03 -4.60
N PHE A 88 1.37 15.68 -5.53
CA PHE A 88 2.60 15.17 -6.13
C PHE A 88 3.69 15.02 -5.06
N HIS A 89 4.70 14.21 -5.36
CA HIS A 89 5.71 13.83 -4.35
C HIS A 89 6.51 15.03 -3.82
N ASP A 90 6.61 16.12 -4.58
CA ASP A 90 7.31 17.37 -4.26
C ASP A 90 6.46 18.41 -3.52
N GLU A 91 5.16 18.48 -3.80
CA GLU A 91 4.27 19.47 -3.22
C GLU A 91 4.22 19.47 -1.67
N PRO A 92 4.30 18.32 -0.96
CA PRO A 92 4.38 18.33 0.50
C PRO A 92 5.65 19.00 1.04
N CYS A 93 6.76 18.95 0.31
CA CYS A 93 7.98 19.68 0.69
C CYS A 93 7.77 21.18 0.57
N GLU A 94 7.11 21.64 -0.49
CA GLU A 94 6.82 23.07 -0.70
C GLU A 94 5.86 23.59 0.38
N ARG A 95 4.76 22.87 0.63
CA ARG A 95 3.78 23.24 1.67
C ARG A 95 4.38 23.25 3.07
N LEU A 96 5.30 22.33 3.37
CA LEU A 96 6.00 22.30 4.65
C LEU A 96 6.98 23.48 4.79
N TYR A 97 7.62 23.88 3.69
CA TYR A 97 8.50 25.05 3.68
C TYR A 97 7.69 26.35 3.87
N ASP A 98 6.55 26.50 3.19
CA ASP A 98 5.70 27.69 3.28
C ASP A 98 5.08 27.86 4.68
N SER A 99 4.77 26.76 5.37
CA SER A 99 4.16 26.78 6.70
C SER A 99 5.19 26.99 7.81
N ASN A 100 6.26 26.17 7.83
CA ASN A 100 7.15 26.05 8.97
C ASN A 100 8.61 26.43 8.66
N GLY A 101 8.91 26.81 7.40
CA GLY A 101 10.27 27.16 6.96
C GLY A 101 11.23 25.98 6.81
N THR A 102 10.73 24.75 6.92
CA THR A 102 11.56 23.54 6.92
C THR A 102 11.85 23.07 5.50
N LEU A 103 13.10 23.24 5.04
CA LEU A 103 13.55 22.74 3.74
C LEU A 103 13.91 21.24 3.82
N MET A 104 13.24 20.42 3.02
CA MET A 104 13.44 18.97 2.96
C MET A 104 13.67 18.47 1.54
N GLY A 105 14.60 17.52 1.37
CA GLY A 105 14.78 16.82 0.10
C GLY A 105 13.79 15.68 -0.12
N MET A 106 13.46 15.38 -1.38
CA MET A 106 12.50 14.35 -1.81
C MET A 106 12.72 12.95 -1.21
N THR A 107 13.99 12.54 -1.08
CA THR A 107 14.36 11.26 -0.47
C THR A 107 14.09 11.27 1.03
N THR A 108 14.35 12.39 1.69
CA THR A 108 14.09 12.59 3.11
C THR A 108 12.59 12.60 3.39
N LEU A 109 11.79 13.21 2.51
CA LEU A 109 10.33 13.16 2.59
C LEU A 109 9.84 11.72 2.53
N HIS A 110 10.23 10.98 1.49
CA HIS A 110 9.82 9.59 1.34
C HIS A 110 10.21 8.72 2.54
N GLU A 111 11.44 8.82 3.03
CA GLU A 111 11.86 8.08 4.22
C GLU A 111 11.06 8.47 5.47
N ASN A 112 10.73 9.75 5.66
CA ASN A 112 9.91 10.19 6.79
C ASN A 112 8.47 9.68 6.68
N LEU A 113 7.83 9.82 5.52
CA LEU A 113 6.48 9.33 5.28
C LEU A 113 6.39 7.83 5.58
N VAL A 114 7.30 7.04 5.02
CA VAL A 114 7.26 5.58 5.13
C VAL A 114 7.74 5.09 6.51
N ARG A 115 8.91 5.50 6.97
CA ARG A 115 9.54 4.93 8.18
C ARG A 115 9.07 5.57 9.48
N ASN A 116 8.71 6.85 9.46
CA ASN A 116 8.38 7.59 10.68
C ASN A 116 6.87 7.80 10.83
N LEU A 117 6.14 8.01 9.73
CA LEU A 117 4.68 8.26 9.75
C LEU A 117 3.84 7.04 9.30
N ASN A 118 4.47 5.96 8.83
CA ASN A 118 3.81 4.75 8.31
C ASN A 118 2.81 5.04 7.17
N ILE A 119 3.06 6.06 6.37
CA ILE A 119 2.27 6.43 5.21
C ILE A 119 2.90 5.78 3.98
N THR A 120 2.07 5.07 3.21
CA THR A 120 2.48 4.41 1.96
C THR A 120 1.67 4.91 0.78
N LEU A 121 2.32 5.01 -0.38
CA LEU A 121 1.65 5.35 -1.63
C LEU A 121 0.75 4.18 -2.05
N LYS A 122 -0.53 4.47 -2.29
CA LYS A 122 -1.53 3.49 -2.72
C LYS A 122 -2.20 3.97 -4.00
N LYS A 123 -2.73 3.03 -4.77
CA LYS A 123 -3.62 3.39 -5.87
C LYS A 123 -4.88 4.04 -5.29
N ALA A 124 -5.12 5.29 -5.64
CA ALA A 124 -6.32 6.00 -5.23
C ALA A 124 -7.57 5.26 -5.76
N ASN A 125 -8.57 5.09 -4.89
CA ASN A 125 -9.87 4.59 -5.29
C ASN A 125 -10.75 5.79 -5.64
N THR A 126 -11.04 5.99 -6.93
CA THR A 126 -11.99 7.00 -7.36
C THR A 126 -13.40 6.58 -6.93
N VAL A 127 -14.01 7.37 -6.06
CA VAL A 127 -15.40 7.17 -5.64
C VAL A 127 -16.28 8.12 -6.45
N ASN A 128 -17.32 7.59 -7.09
CA ASN A 128 -18.31 8.42 -7.79
C ASN A 128 -19.00 9.35 -6.78
N ILE A 129 -19.02 10.66 -7.04
CA ILE A 129 -19.64 11.67 -6.18
C ILE A 129 -21.14 11.44 -5.96
N CYS A 130 -21.82 10.82 -6.94
CA CYS A 130 -23.24 10.49 -6.85
C CYS A 130 -23.51 9.24 -5.98
N LYS A 131 -22.47 8.55 -5.49
CA LYS A 131 -22.63 7.34 -4.68
C LYS A 131 -23.16 7.71 -3.30
N SER A 132 -24.43 7.40 -3.05
CA SER A 132 -25.05 7.55 -1.73
C SER A 132 -24.87 6.28 -0.87
N PRO A 133 -24.09 6.32 0.23
CA PRO A 133 -23.96 5.18 1.13
C PRO A 133 -25.31 4.78 1.74
N ARG A 134 -26.16 5.76 2.06
CA ARG A 134 -27.49 5.54 2.62
C ARG A 134 -28.36 4.67 1.71
N GLN A 135 -28.47 5.03 0.43
CA GLN A 135 -29.27 4.27 -0.54
C GLN A 135 -28.69 2.86 -0.73
N LYS A 136 -27.37 2.74 -0.81
CA LYS A 136 -26.68 1.44 -0.88
C LYS A 136 -27.04 0.55 0.30
N PHE A 137 -26.95 1.05 1.53
CA PHE A 137 -27.26 0.26 2.73
C PHE A 137 -28.74 -0.10 2.83
N GLN A 138 -29.63 0.81 2.43
CA GLN A 138 -31.06 0.50 2.34
C GLN A 138 -31.34 -0.63 1.35
N TYR A 139 -30.70 -0.62 0.18
CA TYR A 139 -30.84 -1.70 -0.80
C TYR A 139 -30.29 -3.03 -0.26
N ILE A 140 -29.11 -3.03 0.36
CA ILE A 140 -28.53 -4.23 0.99
C ILE A 140 -29.46 -4.78 2.05
N ALA A 141 -30.02 -3.94 2.92
CA ALA A 141 -30.96 -4.37 3.96
C ALA A 141 -32.24 -5.00 3.37
N ARG A 142 -32.76 -4.47 2.25
CA ARG A 142 -33.91 -5.04 1.55
C ARG A 142 -33.61 -6.41 0.94
N MET A 143 -32.43 -6.57 0.37
CA MET A 143 -32.02 -7.82 -0.31
C MET A 143 -31.43 -8.87 0.65
N ALA A 144 -31.18 -8.51 1.91
CA ALA A 144 -30.46 -9.34 2.87
C ALA A 144 -31.07 -10.74 3.09
N ASN A 145 -32.40 -10.86 2.99
CA ASN A 145 -33.12 -12.11 3.21
C ASN A 145 -33.52 -12.83 1.91
N VAL A 146 -33.08 -12.34 0.74
CA VAL A 146 -33.37 -13.00 -0.54
C VAL A 146 -32.31 -14.08 -0.79
N PRO A 147 -32.68 -15.36 -0.94
CA PRO A 147 -31.73 -16.43 -1.26
C PRO A 147 -30.99 -16.17 -2.57
N ALA A 148 -29.69 -16.46 -2.60
CA ALA A 148 -28.86 -16.24 -3.79
C ALA A 148 -29.34 -17.07 -5.00
N GLU A 149 -29.92 -18.25 -4.77
CA GLU A 149 -30.52 -19.11 -5.79
C GLU A 149 -31.72 -18.47 -6.50
N PHE A 150 -32.35 -17.46 -5.92
CA PHE A 150 -33.46 -16.75 -6.58
C PHE A 150 -32.95 -15.68 -7.54
N LEU A 151 -31.71 -15.22 -7.36
CA LEU A 151 -31.19 -14.03 -8.03
C LEU A 151 -30.65 -14.35 -9.42
N VAL A 152 -31.08 -13.54 -10.39
CA VAL A 152 -30.53 -13.47 -11.73
C VAL A 152 -30.05 -12.05 -11.97
N PHE A 153 -28.79 -11.90 -12.34
CA PHE A 153 -28.17 -10.62 -12.63
C PHE A 153 -28.07 -10.42 -14.13
N THR A 154 -28.48 -9.25 -14.61
CA THR A 154 -28.27 -8.83 -16.00
C THR A 154 -27.61 -7.46 -16.01
N ASP A 155 -26.69 -7.28 -16.95
CA ASP A 155 -25.96 -6.02 -17.16
C ASP A 155 -25.48 -5.96 -18.62
N GLU A 156 -25.00 -4.79 -19.06
CA GLU A 156 -24.34 -4.61 -20.34
C GLU A 156 -22.81 -4.74 -20.19
N SER A 157 -22.18 -5.42 -21.14
CA SER A 157 -20.73 -5.43 -21.27
C SER A 157 -20.34 -5.22 -22.72
N ALA A 158 -19.29 -4.44 -22.97
CA ALA A 158 -18.77 -4.24 -24.32
C ALA A 158 -17.41 -4.93 -24.47
N ILE A 159 -17.20 -5.58 -25.61
CA ILE A 159 -15.89 -6.13 -26.01
C ILE A 159 -15.45 -5.46 -27.31
N CYS A 160 -14.22 -4.97 -27.34
CA CYS A 160 -13.57 -4.45 -28.53
C CYS A 160 -12.25 -5.19 -28.77
N LEU A 161 -11.85 -5.36 -30.05
CA LEU A 161 -10.53 -5.92 -30.37
C LEU A 161 -9.37 -5.11 -29.78
N ARG A 162 -9.58 -3.82 -29.51
CA ARG A 162 -8.63 -2.95 -28.80
C ARG A 162 -8.37 -3.40 -27.37
N ASP A 163 -9.32 -4.04 -26.71
CA ASP A 163 -9.20 -4.46 -25.30
C ASP A 163 -8.22 -5.64 -25.13
N PHE A 164 -7.92 -6.36 -26.22
CA PHE A 164 -6.89 -7.41 -26.24
C PHE A 164 -5.46 -6.87 -26.39
N LEU A 165 -5.29 -5.55 -26.51
CA LEU A 165 -3.98 -4.95 -26.63
C LEU A 165 -3.29 -4.87 -25.26
N ARG A 166 -2.08 -5.43 -25.17
CA ARG A 166 -1.23 -5.29 -23.98
C ARG A 166 -0.95 -3.82 -23.68
N THR A 167 -1.05 -3.46 -22.39
CA THR A 167 -0.72 -2.12 -21.87
C THR A 167 0.77 -1.82 -21.93
N PHE A 168 1.62 -2.85 -21.80
CA PHE A 168 3.08 -2.71 -21.79
C PHE A 168 3.70 -3.38 -23.01
N ALA A 169 4.62 -2.66 -23.66
CA ALA A 169 5.47 -3.16 -24.74
C ALA A 169 6.94 -3.13 -24.30
N ARG A 170 7.78 -3.94 -24.95
CA ARG A 170 9.21 -4.01 -24.65
C ARG A 170 10.00 -3.23 -25.70
N SER A 171 10.90 -2.38 -25.25
CA SER A 171 11.94 -1.71 -26.05
C SER A 171 13.27 -1.78 -25.30
N LYS A 172 14.36 -1.33 -25.93
CA LYS A 172 15.63 -1.15 -25.24
C LYS A 172 15.49 -0.01 -24.22
N ARG A 173 16.31 -0.05 -23.17
CA ARG A 173 16.34 0.99 -22.13
C ARG A 173 16.73 2.33 -22.76
N GLY A 174 15.89 3.34 -22.59
CA GLY A 174 16.06 4.68 -23.19
C GLY A 174 15.28 4.90 -24.48
N ASP A 175 14.76 3.82 -25.10
CA ASP A 175 13.98 3.90 -26.34
C ASP A 175 12.47 3.80 -26.07
N GLY A 176 11.67 4.50 -26.88
CA GLY A 176 10.21 4.37 -26.86
C GLY A 176 9.75 3.02 -27.39
N ALA A 177 8.80 2.38 -26.70
CA ALA A 177 8.15 1.16 -27.15
C ALA A 177 6.92 1.48 -28.02
N ASN A 178 7.15 1.77 -29.31
CA ASN A 178 6.09 2.19 -30.23
C ASN A 178 5.30 1.00 -30.77
N ARG A 179 3.97 1.16 -30.85
CA ARG A 179 3.04 0.20 -31.48
C ARG A 179 2.19 0.93 -32.52
N LEU A 180 2.05 0.33 -33.70
CA LEU A 180 1.08 0.77 -34.71
C LEU A 180 -0.28 0.15 -34.41
N ILE A 181 -1.32 0.97 -34.29
CA ILE A 181 -2.71 0.52 -34.24
C ILE A 181 -3.18 0.37 -35.68
N ARG A 182 -3.39 -0.87 -36.15
CA ARG A 182 -3.82 -1.14 -37.53
C ARG A 182 -5.30 -0.80 -37.76
N ASP A 183 -6.14 -1.09 -36.77
CA ASP A 183 -7.58 -0.81 -36.83
C ASP A 183 -7.98 0.20 -35.76
N SER A 184 -8.08 1.46 -36.16
CA SER A 184 -8.63 2.50 -35.29
C SER A 184 -10.13 2.23 -35.03
N ASN A 185 -10.92 1.85 -36.02
CA ASN A 185 -12.35 1.59 -35.84
C ASN A 185 -12.65 0.10 -35.70
N ALA A 186 -11.96 -0.57 -34.79
CA ALA A 186 -12.21 -1.98 -34.54
C ALA A 186 -13.66 -2.21 -34.11
N LYS A 187 -14.30 -3.25 -34.67
CA LYS A 187 -15.67 -3.63 -34.31
C LYS A 187 -15.83 -3.78 -32.80
N ARG A 188 -16.95 -3.28 -32.29
CA ARG A 188 -17.38 -3.43 -30.90
C ARG A 188 -18.57 -4.37 -30.88
N PHE A 189 -18.60 -5.22 -29.87
CA PHE A 189 -19.72 -6.11 -29.61
C PHE A 189 -20.28 -5.76 -28.24
N SER A 190 -21.59 -5.58 -28.17
CA SER A 190 -22.32 -5.40 -26.92
C SER A 190 -22.89 -6.75 -26.49
N LEU A 191 -22.69 -7.07 -25.22
CA LEU A 191 -23.08 -8.31 -24.59
C LEU A 191 -24.14 -8.04 -23.55
N LEU A 192 -25.22 -8.80 -23.59
CA LEU A 192 -26.26 -8.85 -22.55
C LEU A 192 -26.30 -10.25 -21.93
N PRO A 193 -25.42 -10.54 -20.97
CA PRO A 193 -25.49 -11.76 -20.17
C PRO A 193 -26.57 -11.67 -19.10
N ALA A 194 -27.22 -12.79 -18.85
CA ALA A 194 -27.96 -13.02 -17.61
C ALA A 194 -27.32 -14.18 -16.84
N ILE A 195 -26.88 -13.92 -15.61
CA ILE A 195 -26.10 -14.84 -14.80
C ILE A 195 -26.83 -15.10 -13.48
N SER A 196 -26.92 -16.36 -13.11
CA SER A 196 -27.45 -16.81 -11.83
C SER A 196 -26.36 -17.45 -10.96
N TYR A 197 -26.74 -17.85 -9.75
CA TYR A 197 -25.91 -18.70 -8.89
C TYR A 197 -25.41 -19.97 -9.61
N CYS A 198 -26.21 -20.55 -10.51
CA CYS A 198 -25.85 -21.76 -11.27
C CYS A 198 -25.04 -21.49 -12.55
N GLY A 199 -24.73 -20.22 -12.84
CA GLY A 199 -24.00 -19.80 -14.03
C GLY A 199 -24.85 -19.03 -15.04
N LEU A 200 -24.37 -18.99 -16.29
CA LEU A 200 -24.97 -18.22 -17.38
C LEU A 200 -26.31 -18.84 -17.82
N ILE A 201 -27.39 -18.06 -17.75
CA ILE A 201 -28.73 -18.45 -18.22
C ILE A 201 -28.87 -18.20 -19.72
N THR A 202 -28.49 -17.01 -20.16
CA THR A 202 -28.56 -16.59 -21.57
C THR A 202 -27.56 -15.47 -21.82
N LEU A 203 -27.15 -15.35 -23.08
CA LEU A 203 -26.28 -14.28 -23.57
C LEU A 203 -26.81 -13.79 -24.90
N ASN A 204 -27.02 -12.48 -25.04
CA ASN A 204 -27.20 -11.84 -26.34
C ASN A 204 -25.91 -11.13 -26.75
N VAL A 205 -25.60 -11.17 -28.04
CA VAL A 205 -24.43 -10.50 -28.62
C VAL A 205 -24.92 -9.69 -29.81
N ASP A 206 -24.69 -8.38 -29.77
CA ASP A 206 -25.04 -7.44 -30.83
C ASP A 206 -23.79 -6.68 -31.30
N GLU A 207 -23.74 -6.34 -32.60
CA GLU A 207 -22.66 -5.49 -33.16
C GLU A 207 -22.86 -3.99 -32.88
N ASP A 208 -24.07 -3.59 -32.47
CA ASP A 208 -24.37 -2.20 -32.11
C ASP A 208 -24.49 -2.03 -30.59
N ASN A 209 -24.58 -0.78 -30.14
CA ASN A 209 -24.93 -0.45 -28.76
C ASN A 209 -26.32 -0.99 -28.39
N VAL A 210 -26.48 -1.38 -27.13
CA VAL A 210 -27.78 -1.74 -26.57
C VAL A 210 -28.59 -0.45 -26.35
N ASN A 211 -29.84 -0.47 -26.79
CA ASN A 211 -30.82 0.56 -26.46
C ASN A 211 -31.98 -0.07 -25.70
N ALA A 212 -32.86 0.75 -25.12
CA ALA A 212 -33.98 0.28 -24.32
C ALA A 212 -34.86 -0.74 -25.04
N VAL A 213 -35.08 -0.56 -26.36
CA VAL A 213 -35.89 -1.49 -27.17
C VAL A 213 -35.23 -2.87 -27.29
N LYS A 214 -33.92 -2.91 -27.59
CA LYS A 214 -33.14 -4.15 -27.67
C LYS A 214 -33.09 -4.84 -26.29
N PHE A 215 -32.93 -4.06 -25.22
CA PHE A 215 -32.95 -4.58 -23.86
C PHE A 215 -34.31 -5.19 -23.49
N GLU A 216 -35.42 -4.50 -23.78
CA GLU A 216 -36.78 -5.03 -23.58
C GLU A 216 -37.00 -6.33 -24.36
N GLN A 217 -36.57 -6.37 -25.62
CA GLN A 217 -36.65 -7.58 -26.45
C GLN A 217 -35.82 -8.73 -25.85
N PHE A 218 -34.62 -8.44 -25.35
CA PHE A 218 -33.80 -9.40 -24.64
C PHE A 218 -34.52 -9.96 -23.41
N LEU A 219 -35.09 -9.08 -22.56
CA LEU A 219 -35.84 -9.51 -21.39
C LEU A 219 -37.02 -10.40 -21.78
N LYS A 220 -37.87 -9.92 -22.68
CA LYS A 220 -39.12 -10.58 -23.08
C LYS A 220 -38.91 -11.92 -23.76
N TRP A 221 -37.95 -12.01 -24.68
CA TRP A 221 -37.81 -13.15 -25.57
C TRP A 221 -36.65 -14.08 -25.22
N LYS A 222 -35.66 -13.61 -24.47
CA LYS A 222 -34.48 -14.41 -24.10
C LYS A 222 -34.45 -14.72 -22.60
N LEU A 223 -34.56 -13.72 -21.74
CA LEU A 223 -34.34 -13.92 -20.31
C LEU A 223 -35.57 -14.45 -19.57
N LEU A 224 -36.67 -13.69 -19.54
CA LEU A 224 -37.87 -14.03 -18.76
C LEU A 224 -38.45 -15.42 -19.04
N PRO A 225 -38.45 -15.94 -20.29
CA PRO A 225 -38.91 -17.31 -20.56
C PRO A 225 -38.06 -18.41 -19.90
N ARG A 226 -36.85 -18.09 -19.45
CA ARG A 226 -35.91 -18.99 -18.76
C ARG A 226 -35.88 -18.76 -17.23
N MET A 227 -36.63 -17.78 -16.75
CA MET A 227 -36.79 -17.50 -15.32
C MET A 227 -38.03 -18.20 -14.78
N ASN A 228 -38.05 -18.46 -13.47
CA ASN A 228 -39.20 -19.08 -12.81
C ASN A 228 -40.06 -18.03 -12.09
N PRO A 229 -41.34 -18.31 -11.85
CA PRO A 229 -42.16 -17.50 -10.96
C PRO A 229 -41.58 -17.45 -9.54
N TYR A 230 -41.74 -16.30 -8.86
CA TYR A 230 -41.37 -16.16 -7.46
C TYR A 230 -42.38 -16.89 -6.55
N PRO A 231 -41.97 -17.60 -5.48
CA PRO A 231 -40.59 -17.78 -4.98
C PRO A 231 -39.94 -19.10 -5.47
N GLY A 232 -39.26 -19.05 -6.62
CA GLY A 232 -38.51 -20.18 -7.18
C GLY A 232 -37.05 -19.83 -7.46
N VAL A 233 -36.24 -20.83 -7.83
CA VAL A 233 -34.87 -20.61 -8.34
C VAL A 233 -34.92 -19.69 -9.56
N ASN A 234 -33.99 -18.74 -9.71
CA ASN A 234 -33.95 -17.79 -10.82
C ASN A 234 -35.27 -17.00 -11.01
N SER A 235 -35.86 -16.50 -9.92
CA SER A 235 -37.16 -15.80 -9.95
C SER A 235 -37.10 -14.30 -9.68
N VAL A 236 -35.94 -13.77 -9.28
CA VAL A 236 -35.73 -12.37 -8.96
C VAL A 236 -34.69 -11.79 -9.91
N LEU A 237 -35.11 -10.86 -10.76
CA LEU A 237 -34.21 -10.15 -11.67
C LEU A 237 -33.56 -8.96 -10.95
N VAL A 238 -32.24 -8.85 -11.07
CA VAL A 238 -31.44 -7.75 -10.56
C VAL A 238 -30.68 -7.11 -11.71
N MET A 239 -30.80 -5.80 -11.85
CA MET A 239 -30.11 -4.98 -12.84
C MET A 239 -29.80 -3.61 -12.22
N ASP A 240 -28.81 -2.91 -12.76
CA ASP A 240 -28.55 -1.54 -12.33
C ASP A 240 -29.56 -0.56 -12.96
N ASN A 241 -29.62 0.65 -12.41
CA ASN A 241 -30.56 1.68 -12.85
C ASN A 241 -29.94 2.55 -13.95
N ALA A 242 -29.57 1.93 -15.07
CA ALA A 242 -29.07 2.61 -16.25
C ALA A 242 -30.23 3.17 -17.09
N HIS A 243 -29.98 4.21 -17.90
CA HIS A 243 -31.02 4.82 -18.74
C HIS A 243 -31.58 3.86 -19.82
N ALA A 244 -30.83 2.81 -20.18
CA ALA A 244 -31.26 1.82 -21.15
C ALA A 244 -32.05 0.64 -20.53
N HIS A 245 -32.08 0.54 -19.21
CA HIS A 245 -32.81 -0.49 -18.46
C HIS A 245 -34.23 -0.03 -18.11
#